data_AF-Q9N3H6-F1
#
_entry.id   AF-Q9N3H6-F1
#
_cell.length_a   1.000
_cell.length_b   1.000
_cell.length_c   1.000
_cell.angle_alpha   90.00
_cell.angle_beta   90.00
_cell.angle_gamma   90.00
#
_symmetry.space_group_name_H-M   'P 1'
#
loop_
_entity.id
_entity.type
_entity.pdbx_description
1 polymer ?
#
loop_
_entity_poly.entity_id
_entity_poly.type
_entity_poly.pdbx_seq_one_letter_code
_entity_poly.pdbx_strand_id
1 'polypeptide(L)'
;MVNTLEGLESTRNLILKENPMRRAAELVARLSADEVTMRAAKYELIKFNRAFQNFMLVLDENIEEILMSNDNSTRIQLKKLPEFPSFSDSFMQEYEKALLNGAEKLKASTSSEKGSIPSVSFSSSISSSSAELSDARCLICLDDVISTEKTIKCNSCRRRFHLDCASQWFKEKSVCPACNRGMLDPTEFPSL
;
A
#
# COMPACT_ATOMS: atom_id res chain seq x y z
N MET A 1 -20.94 -23.08 -14.50
CA MET A 1 -20.32 -22.60 -13.25
C MET A 1 -18.80 -22.54 -13.35
N VAL A 2 -18.12 -23.54 -13.93
CA VAL A 2 -16.64 -23.55 -14.12
C VAL A 2 -16.11 -22.24 -14.75
N ASN A 3 -16.67 -21.78 -15.87
CA ASN A 3 -16.22 -20.52 -16.52
C ASN A 3 -16.44 -19.27 -15.65
N THR A 4 -17.45 -19.29 -14.77
CA THR A 4 -17.74 -18.17 -13.86
C THR A 4 -16.72 -18.13 -12.73
N LEU A 5 -16.40 -19.29 -12.13
CA LEU A 5 -15.36 -19.40 -11.10
C LEU A 5 -14.00 -18.98 -11.66
N GLU A 6 -13.60 -19.55 -12.80
CA GLU A 6 -12.32 -19.23 -13.45
C GLU A 6 -12.22 -17.73 -13.78
N GLY A 7 -13.31 -17.11 -14.21
CA GLY A 7 -13.37 -15.67 -14.46
C GLY A 7 -13.18 -14.82 -13.20
N LEU A 8 -13.84 -15.19 -12.08
CA LEU A 8 -13.70 -14.49 -10.80
C LEU A 8 -12.30 -14.68 -10.20
N GLU A 9 -11.76 -15.89 -10.22
CA GLU A 9 -10.39 -16.18 -9.76
C GLU A 9 -9.34 -15.45 -10.61
N SER A 10 -9.52 -15.43 -11.93
CA SER A 10 -8.64 -14.66 -12.84
C SER A 10 -8.67 -13.17 -12.53
N THR A 11 -9.86 -12.62 -12.27
CA THR A 11 -10.03 -11.22 -11.86
C THR A 11 -9.33 -10.93 -10.54
N ARG A 12 -9.52 -11.79 -9.53
CA ARG A 12 -8.86 -11.69 -8.21
C ARG A 12 -7.35 -11.69 -8.34
N ASN A 13 -6.80 -12.64 -9.10
CA ASN A 13 -5.36 -12.77 -9.32
C ASN A 13 -4.77 -11.56 -10.05
N LEU A 14 -5.49 -11.02 -11.05
CA LEU A 14 -5.09 -9.80 -11.74
C LEU A 14 -5.03 -8.61 -10.78
N ILE A 15 -6.06 -8.42 -9.96
CA ILE A 15 -6.12 -7.33 -8.99
C ILE A 15 -4.96 -7.41 -7.97
N LEU A 16 -4.71 -8.60 -7.43
CA LEU A 16 -3.60 -8.81 -6.48
C LEU A 16 -2.24 -8.54 -7.15
N LYS A 17 -2.08 -8.93 -8.42
CA LYS A 17 -0.86 -8.68 -9.20
C LYS A 17 -0.65 -7.20 -9.50
N GLU A 18 -1.69 -6.48 -9.89
CA GLU A 18 -1.57 -5.06 -10.26
C GLU A 18 -1.42 -4.12 -9.06
N ASN A 19 -1.87 -4.56 -7.88
CA ASN A 19 -1.87 -3.82 -6.63
C ASN A 19 -2.41 -2.37 -6.78
N PRO A 20 -3.71 -2.21 -7.08
CA PRO A 20 -4.35 -0.90 -7.27
C PRO A 20 -4.18 0.05 -6.09
N MET A 21 -4.18 -0.48 -4.85
CA MET A 21 -3.96 0.31 -3.64
C MET A 21 -2.59 0.97 -3.61
N ARG A 22 -1.53 0.24 -4.01
CA ARG A 22 -0.19 0.82 -4.14
C ARG A 22 -0.16 1.92 -5.20
N ARG A 23 -0.75 1.67 -6.38
CA ARG A 23 -0.81 2.69 -7.44
C ARG A 23 -1.57 3.94 -6.97
N ALA A 24 -2.71 3.77 -6.29
CA ALA A 24 -3.49 4.86 -5.72
C ALA A 24 -2.67 5.70 -4.70
N ALA A 25 -1.91 5.04 -3.83
CA ALA A 25 -1.03 5.71 -2.87
C ALA A 25 0.12 6.48 -3.56
N GLU A 26 0.74 5.88 -4.58
CA GLU A 26 1.79 6.53 -5.39
C GLU A 26 1.27 7.77 -6.13
N LEU A 27 0.03 7.74 -6.63
CA LEU A 27 -0.62 8.91 -7.26
C LEU A 27 -0.78 10.05 -6.26
N VAL A 28 -1.29 9.78 -5.06
CA VAL A 28 -1.48 10.78 -4.00
C VAL A 28 -0.15 11.35 -3.51
N ALA A 29 0.89 10.53 -3.38
CA ALA A 29 2.22 10.99 -2.97
C ALA A 29 2.85 12.00 -3.94
N ARG A 30 2.50 11.95 -5.23
CA ARG A 30 3.01 12.87 -6.26
C ARG A 30 2.36 14.25 -6.23
N LEU A 31 1.20 14.41 -5.59
CA LEU A 31 0.46 15.67 -5.51
C LEU A 31 0.95 16.60 -4.40
N SER A 32 2.20 16.47 -3.94
CA SER A 32 2.76 17.14 -2.76
C SER A 32 2.91 18.68 -2.87
N ALA A 33 2.02 19.36 -3.58
CA ALA A 33 2.08 20.79 -3.86
C ALA A 33 1.79 21.65 -2.61
N ASP A 34 0.72 21.33 -1.88
CA ASP A 34 0.28 22.09 -0.70
C ASP A 34 -0.59 21.23 0.25
N GLU A 35 -0.75 21.70 1.49
CA GLU A 35 -1.47 20.97 2.54
C GLU A 35 -2.96 20.73 2.22
N VAL A 36 -3.61 21.66 1.50
CA VAL A 36 -5.03 21.56 1.15
C VAL A 36 -5.22 20.48 0.09
N THR A 37 -4.39 20.50 -0.97
CA THR A 37 -4.36 19.47 -2.01
C THR A 37 -4.03 18.10 -1.42
N MET A 38 -3.06 18.02 -0.51
CA MET A 38 -2.71 16.79 0.19
C MET A 38 -3.84 16.25 1.05
N ARG A 39 -4.60 17.11 1.74
CA ARG A 39 -5.77 16.72 2.53
C ARG A 39 -6.88 16.16 1.64
N ALA A 40 -7.17 16.80 0.51
CA ALA A 40 -8.14 16.31 -0.47
C ALA A 40 -7.71 14.96 -1.08
N ALA A 41 -6.44 14.84 -1.46
CA ALA A 41 -5.87 13.61 -2.03
C ALA A 41 -5.91 12.43 -1.05
N LYS A 42 -5.62 12.67 0.24
CA LYS A 42 -5.77 11.65 1.28
C LYS A 42 -7.23 11.22 1.47
N TYR A 43 -8.17 12.15 1.40
CA TYR A 43 -9.60 11.82 1.48
C TYR A 43 -10.05 10.96 0.30
N GLU A 44 -9.60 11.27 -0.91
CA GLU A 44 -9.80 10.46 -2.11
C GLU A 44 -9.20 9.04 -1.95
N LEU A 45 -7.99 8.91 -1.40
CA LEU A 45 -7.37 7.61 -1.12
C LEU A 45 -8.17 6.76 -0.12
N ILE A 46 -8.72 7.37 0.93
CA ILE A 46 -9.55 6.68 1.92
C ILE A 46 -10.85 6.17 1.26
N LYS A 47 -11.49 6.98 0.41
CA LYS A 47 -12.69 6.57 -0.34
C LYS A 47 -12.37 5.41 -1.29
N PHE A 48 -11.27 5.51 -2.03
CA PHE A 48 -10.78 4.45 -2.91
C PHE A 48 -10.57 3.14 -2.13
N ASN A 49 -9.85 3.19 -1.01
CA ASN A 49 -9.59 2.01 -0.17
C ASN A 49 -10.88 1.35 0.32
N ARG A 50 -11.84 2.15 0.83
CA ARG A 50 -13.12 1.60 1.31
C ARG A 50 -13.89 0.89 0.19
N ALA A 51 -13.94 1.49 -1.00
CA ALA A 51 -14.58 0.87 -2.16
C ALA A 51 -13.83 -0.37 -2.64
N PHE A 52 -12.49 -0.34 -2.62
CA PHE A 52 -11.63 -1.49 -2.96
C PHE A 52 -11.85 -2.68 -2.03
N GLN A 53 -11.86 -2.45 -0.71
CA GLN A 53 -12.11 -3.49 0.28
C GLN A 53 -13.50 -4.11 0.11
N ASN A 54 -14.52 -3.29 -0.15
CA ASN A 54 -15.87 -3.77 -0.42
C ASN A 54 -15.94 -4.61 -1.72
N PHE A 55 -15.22 -4.18 -2.77
CA PHE A 55 -15.11 -4.96 -4.01
C PHE A 55 -14.47 -6.33 -3.78
N MET A 56 -13.32 -6.36 -3.08
CA MET A 56 -12.62 -7.60 -2.78
C MET A 56 -13.46 -8.55 -1.91
N LEU A 57 -14.19 -8.02 -0.93
CA LEU A 57 -15.10 -8.81 -0.09
C LEU A 57 -16.20 -9.49 -0.90
N VAL A 58 -16.92 -8.75 -1.75
CA VAL A 58 -18.01 -9.33 -2.57
C VAL A 58 -17.47 -10.31 -3.62
N LEU A 59 -16.28 -10.04 -4.16
CA LEU A 59 -15.59 -10.96 -5.07
C LEU A 59 -15.27 -12.29 -4.37
N ASP A 60 -14.65 -12.23 -3.19
CA ASP A 60 -14.28 -13.43 -2.42
C ASP A 60 -15.52 -14.21 -1.96
N GLU A 61 -16.57 -13.54 -1.48
CA GLU A 61 -17.86 -14.17 -1.15
C GLU A 61 -18.47 -14.91 -2.35
N ASN A 62 -18.41 -14.34 -3.55
CA ASN A 62 -18.92 -14.98 -4.76
C ASN A 62 -18.09 -16.22 -5.15
N ILE A 63 -16.77 -16.18 -4.98
CA ILE A 63 -15.90 -17.33 -5.21
C ILE A 63 -16.23 -18.44 -4.21
N GLU A 64 -16.34 -18.11 -2.92
CA GLU A 64 -16.72 -19.04 -1.86
C GLU A 64 -18.08 -19.68 -2.10
N GLU A 65 -19.09 -18.90 -2.50
CA GLU A 65 -20.44 -19.42 -2.79
C GLU A 65 -20.42 -20.47 -3.92
N ILE A 66 -19.58 -20.27 -4.95
CA ILE A 66 -19.42 -21.24 -6.04
C ILE A 66 -18.69 -22.50 -5.56
N LEU A 67 -17.63 -22.34 -4.77
CA LEU A 67 -16.86 -23.46 -4.22
C LEU A 67 -17.67 -24.32 -3.25
N MET A 68 -18.55 -23.71 -2.45
CA MET A 68 -19.39 -24.41 -1.47
C MET A 68 -20.59 -25.12 -2.10
N SER A 69 -20.95 -24.75 -3.33
CA SER A 69 -22.06 -25.35 -4.07
C SER A 69 -21.62 -26.70 -4.69
N ASN A 70 -21.54 -27.72 -3.83
CA ASN A 70 -21.14 -29.10 -4.17
C ASN A 70 -22.11 -29.85 -5.11
N ASP A 71 -23.15 -29.20 -5.63
CA ASP A 71 -24.13 -29.83 -6.52
C ASP A 71 -24.50 -28.88 -7.67
N ASN A 72 -24.43 -29.38 -8.91
CA ASN A 72 -24.87 -28.67 -10.11
C ASN A 72 -26.37 -28.33 -10.08
N SER A 73 -27.11 -28.83 -9.09
CA SER A 73 -28.55 -28.66 -8.92
C SER A 73 -28.95 -27.37 -8.20
N THR A 74 -28.07 -26.73 -7.43
CA THR A 74 -28.42 -25.52 -6.67
C THR A 74 -28.27 -24.27 -7.52
N ARG A 75 -29.35 -23.49 -7.67
CA ARG A 75 -29.30 -22.19 -8.35
C ARG A 75 -28.52 -21.18 -7.49
N ILE A 76 -27.22 -21.08 -7.74
CA ILE A 76 -26.35 -20.10 -7.08
C ILE A 76 -26.80 -18.68 -7.43
N GLN A 77 -27.03 -17.85 -6.42
CA GLN A 77 -27.32 -16.43 -6.59
C GLN A 77 -26.10 -15.61 -6.19
N LEU A 78 -25.27 -15.29 -7.16
CA LEU A 78 -24.11 -14.44 -6.94
C LEU A 78 -24.54 -13.01 -6.62
N LYS A 79 -23.88 -12.40 -5.64
CA LYS A 79 -24.03 -10.98 -5.35
C LYS A 79 -23.51 -10.18 -6.54
N LYS A 80 -24.20 -9.10 -6.90
CA LYS A 80 -23.70 -8.18 -7.93
C LYS A 80 -22.39 -7.56 -7.43
N LEU A 81 -21.31 -7.71 -8.19
CA LEU A 81 -20.05 -7.04 -7.90
C LEU A 81 -20.26 -5.52 -7.88
N PRO A 82 -19.73 -4.81 -6.87
CA PRO A 82 -19.70 -3.36 -6.90
C PRO A 82 -18.81 -2.88 -8.05
N GLU A 83 -18.96 -1.61 -8.42
CA GLU A 83 -18.06 -0.98 -9.40
C GLU A 83 -16.63 -0.97 -8.87
N PHE A 84 -15.67 -1.21 -9.77
CA PHE A 84 -14.27 -1.13 -9.40
C PHE A 84 -13.93 0.31 -9.01
N PRO A 85 -13.21 0.53 -7.90
CA PRO A 85 -12.95 1.87 -7.39
C PRO A 85 -12.16 2.73 -8.38
N SER A 86 -12.53 4.01 -8.43
CA SER A 86 -11.83 5.06 -9.16
C SER A 86 -11.78 6.33 -8.30
N PHE A 87 -10.85 7.23 -8.61
CA PHE A 87 -10.85 8.56 -8.03
C PHE A 87 -11.93 9.43 -8.68
N SER A 88 -12.37 10.48 -7.97
CA SER A 88 -13.32 11.43 -8.55
C SER A 88 -12.76 12.15 -9.78
N ASP A 89 -13.63 12.50 -10.74
CA ASP A 89 -13.25 13.22 -11.95
C ASP A 89 -12.53 14.55 -11.61
N SER A 90 -13.01 15.26 -10.59
CA SER A 90 -12.40 16.51 -10.12
C SER A 90 -10.98 16.29 -9.59
N PHE A 91 -10.73 15.19 -8.88
CA PHE A 91 -9.39 14.83 -8.42
C PHE A 91 -8.47 14.48 -9.59
N MET A 92 -8.95 13.68 -10.55
CA MET A 92 -8.16 13.29 -11.71
C MET A 92 -7.79 14.49 -12.59
N GLN A 93 -8.70 15.44 -12.79
CA GLN A 93 -8.40 16.69 -13.49
C GLN A 93 -7.30 17.51 -12.79
N GLU A 94 -7.35 17.61 -11.47
CA GLU A 94 -6.33 18.35 -10.72
C GLU A 94 -4.99 17.62 -10.71
N TYR A 95 -5.02 16.29 -10.65
CA TYR A 95 -3.85 15.44 -10.79
C TYR A 95 -3.15 15.64 -12.15
N GLU A 96 -3.92 15.63 -13.24
CA GLU A 96 -3.41 15.87 -14.59
C GLU A 96 -2.78 17.26 -14.73
N LYS A 97 -3.42 18.31 -14.22
CA LYS A 97 -2.85 19.67 -14.19
C LYS A 97 -1.54 19.70 -13.41
N ALA A 98 -1.48 19.07 -12.24
CA ALA A 98 -0.27 19.03 -11.43
C ALA A 98 0.89 18.32 -12.15
N LEU A 99 0.60 17.25 -12.89
CA LEU A 99 1.59 16.58 -13.74
C LEU A 99 2.10 17.45 -14.89
N LEU A 100 1.20 18.15 -15.59
CA LEU A 100 1.57 19.05 -16.68
C LEU A 100 2.45 20.20 -16.17
N ASN A 101 2.07 20.83 -15.07
CA ASN A 101 2.84 21.92 -14.44
C ASN A 101 4.23 21.43 -13.95
N GLY A 102 4.30 20.20 -13.43
CA GLY A 102 5.58 19.57 -13.04
C GLY A 102 6.50 19.29 -14.23
N ALA A 103 5.94 18.85 -15.36
CA ALA A 103 6.69 18.58 -16.58
C ALA A 103 7.23 19.86 -17.25
N GLU A 104 6.49 20.97 -17.20
CA GLU A 104 6.95 22.27 -17.72
C GLU A 104 8.13 22.83 -16.92
N LYS A 105 8.13 22.63 -15.59
CA LYS A 105 9.21 23.09 -14.71
C LYS A 105 10.57 22.43 -15.04
N LEU A 106 10.55 21.21 -15.58
CA LEU A 106 11.76 20.51 -16.04
C LEU A 106 12.26 20.99 -17.40
N LYS A 107 11.38 21.44 -18.31
CA LYS A 107 11.78 22.00 -19.62
C LYS A 107 12.31 23.43 -19.52
N ALA A 108 11.84 24.23 -18.57
CA ALA A 108 12.33 25.59 -18.33
C ALA A 108 13.72 25.64 -17.68
N SER A 109 14.23 24.52 -17.15
CA SER A 109 15.55 24.42 -16.52
C SER A 109 16.67 24.02 -17.50
N THR A 110 16.34 23.76 -18.78
CA THR A 110 17.28 23.24 -19.80
C THR A 110 17.40 24.22 -20.97
N SER A 111 17.95 25.39 -20.71
CA SER A 111 18.44 26.33 -21.72
C SER A 111 19.59 27.11 -21.09
N SER A 112 20.79 27.04 -21.67
CA SER A 112 22.10 27.46 -21.11
C SER A 112 22.62 26.47 -20.04
N GLU A 113 23.73 25.75 -20.16
CA GLU A 113 24.99 25.92 -20.88
C GLU A 113 25.64 24.56 -21.22
N LYS A 114 26.45 24.54 -22.27
CA LYS A 114 27.38 23.45 -22.60
C LYS A 114 28.47 23.38 -21.52
N GLY A 115 28.70 22.22 -20.91
CA GLY A 115 29.88 22.04 -20.07
C GLY A 115 29.97 20.72 -19.30
N SER A 116 30.83 19.82 -19.81
CA SER A 116 31.63 18.85 -19.05
C SER A 116 30.93 17.72 -18.26
N ILE A 117 31.04 16.50 -18.79
CA ILE A 117 30.82 15.23 -18.07
C ILE A 117 32.10 14.89 -17.29
N PRO A 118 32.01 14.42 -16.04
CA PRO A 118 32.94 13.40 -15.57
C PRO A 118 32.22 12.14 -15.09
N SER A 119 32.73 11.02 -15.58
CA SER A 119 32.41 9.64 -15.23
C SER A 119 32.54 9.38 -13.72
N VAL A 120 31.53 8.77 -13.11
CA VAL A 120 31.71 8.05 -11.85
C VAL A 120 31.09 6.66 -11.95
N SER A 121 31.95 5.70 -11.68
CA SER A 121 31.80 4.26 -11.75
C SER A 121 30.90 3.71 -10.65
N PHE A 122 30.06 2.76 -11.06
CA PHE A 122 29.29 1.87 -10.21
C PHE A 122 30.22 0.93 -9.45
N SER A 123 30.25 1.02 -8.12
CA SER A 123 30.81 0.01 -7.23
C SER A 123 30.04 -0.02 -5.92
N SER A 124 29.54 -1.21 -5.58
CA SER A 124 28.83 -1.53 -4.35
C SER A 124 29.71 -1.40 -3.09
N SER A 125 29.03 -1.18 -1.96
CA SER A 125 29.37 -1.54 -0.58
C SER A 125 29.95 -0.44 0.33
N ILE A 126 29.48 -0.49 1.59
CA ILE A 126 30.14 -0.05 2.84
C ILE A 126 29.73 1.31 3.42
N SER A 127 28.66 1.22 4.21
CA SER A 127 28.55 1.56 5.65
C SER A 127 28.68 2.99 6.17
N SER A 128 27.67 3.28 7.01
CA SER A 128 27.73 4.01 8.29
C SER A 128 28.02 5.51 8.25
N SER A 129 26.96 6.31 8.28
CA SER A 129 26.83 7.45 9.20
C SER A 129 25.42 8.07 9.14
N SER A 130 24.73 8.02 10.27
CA SER A 130 23.83 9.06 10.80
C SER A 130 22.99 9.91 9.82
N ALA A 131 21.78 9.46 9.48
CA ALA A 131 20.58 10.26 9.21
C ALA A 131 19.44 9.27 8.90
N GLU A 132 18.57 8.95 9.86
CA GLU A 132 17.18 9.47 9.86
C GLU A 132 16.59 9.53 8.45
N LEU A 133 15.55 8.70 8.20
CA LEU A 133 14.66 8.64 7.01
C LEU A 133 15.08 7.68 5.87
N SER A 134 14.62 6.42 5.88
CA SER A 134 14.29 5.67 4.64
C SER A 134 13.85 4.21 4.86
N ASP A 135 12.82 3.93 5.69
CA ASP A 135 11.97 2.72 5.57
C ASP A 135 11.01 2.59 6.77
N ALA A 136 10.00 3.45 6.82
CA ALA A 136 8.91 3.29 7.79
C ALA A 136 7.85 2.34 7.23
N ARG A 137 8.20 1.09 6.91
CA ARG A 137 7.25 0.04 6.49
C ARG A 137 7.17 -1.07 7.52
N CYS A 138 5.96 -1.57 7.75
CA CYS A 138 5.71 -2.70 8.61
C CYS A 138 6.06 -3.97 7.83
N LEU A 139 7.05 -4.75 8.28
CA LEU A 139 7.44 -5.96 7.52
C LEU A 139 6.43 -7.11 7.61
N ILE A 140 5.33 -6.92 8.34
CA ILE A 140 4.28 -7.92 8.51
C ILE A 140 3.21 -7.74 7.43
N CYS A 141 2.66 -6.53 7.28
CA CYS A 141 1.66 -6.22 6.24
C CYS A 141 2.24 -5.54 5.00
N LEU A 142 3.50 -5.11 5.03
CA LEU A 142 4.21 -4.36 3.99
C LEU A 142 3.69 -2.93 3.73
N ASP A 143 2.78 -2.43 4.58
CA ASP A 143 2.27 -1.06 4.53
C ASP A 143 3.17 -0.07 5.28
N ASP A 144 3.02 1.22 4.93
CA ASP A 144 3.72 2.30 5.62
C ASP A 144 3.22 2.44 7.07
N VAL A 145 4.18 2.60 7.98
CA VAL A 145 3.98 2.85 9.40
C VAL A 145 3.90 4.35 9.61
N ILE A 146 2.68 4.89 9.68
CA ILE A 146 2.44 6.31 9.91
C ILE A 146 2.49 6.64 11.41
N SER A 147 3.02 7.82 11.76
CA SER A 147 3.18 8.24 13.16
C SER A 147 1.89 8.35 13.97
N THR A 148 0.74 8.39 13.30
CA THR A 148 -0.59 8.49 13.93
C THR A 148 -1.17 7.15 14.35
N GLU A 149 -0.63 6.04 13.84
CA GLU A 149 -1.08 4.69 14.20
C GLU A 149 -0.36 4.20 15.45
N LYS A 150 -0.99 3.26 16.18
CA LYS A 150 -0.31 2.58 17.28
C LYS A 150 0.80 1.72 16.69
N THR A 151 2.03 1.95 17.12
CA THR A 151 3.20 1.24 16.59
C THR A 151 4.00 0.66 17.74
N ILE A 152 4.61 -0.50 17.48
CA ILE A 152 5.63 -1.05 18.35
C ILE A 152 6.99 -0.92 17.66
N LYS A 153 8.00 -0.56 18.44
CA LYS A 153 9.38 -0.41 17.97
C LYS A 153 10.22 -1.52 18.58
N CYS A 154 10.98 -2.23 17.76
CA CYS A 154 11.96 -3.19 18.27
C CYS A 154 13.08 -2.46 19.02
N ASN A 155 13.38 -2.87 20.25
CA ASN A 155 14.47 -2.27 21.03
C ASN A 155 15.85 -2.54 20.41
N SER A 156 16.02 -3.66 19.71
CA SER A 156 17.32 -4.06 19.15
C SER A 156 17.60 -3.46 17.77
N CYS A 157 16.71 -3.63 16.79
CA CYS A 157 16.93 -3.15 15.42
C CYS A 157 16.21 -1.83 15.09
N ARG A 158 15.43 -1.29 16.04
CA ARG A 158 14.72 0.00 15.93
C ARG A 158 13.65 0.06 14.82
N ARG A 159 13.35 -1.07 14.16
CA ARG A 159 12.27 -1.18 13.17
C ARG A 159 10.90 -1.05 13.86
N ARG A 160 9.95 -0.39 13.18
CA ARG A 160 8.58 -0.21 13.66
C ARG A 160 7.63 -1.15 12.91
N PHE A 161 6.59 -1.56 13.61
CA PHE A 161 5.48 -2.36 13.09
C PHE A 161 4.19 -1.74 13.59
N HIS A 162 3.08 -1.93 12.87
CA HIS A 162 1.75 -1.67 13.43
C HIS A 162 1.54 -2.51 14.67
N LEU A 163 0.93 -1.94 15.71
CA LEU A 163 0.65 -2.65 16.95
C LEU A 163 -0.19 -3.90 16.67
N ASP A 164 -1.26 -3.77 15.87
CA ASP A 164 -2.13 -4.90 15.53
C ASP A 164 -1.38 -6.02 14.80
N CYS A 165 -0.52 -5.67 13.85
CA CYS A 165 0.31 -6.64 13.13
C CYS A 165 1.27 -7.36 14.07
N ALA A 166 1.93 -6.61 14.96
CA ALA A 166 2.86 -7.21 15.92
C ALA A 166 2.14 -8.07 16.96
N SER A 167 1.00 -7.63 17.49
CA SER A 167 0.18 -8.40 18.42
C SER A 167 -0.29 -9.72 17.80
N GLN A 168 -0.66 -9.74 16.51
CA GLN A 168 -0.94 -10.99 15.80
C GLN A 168 0.29 -11.89 15.69
N TRP A 169 1.44 -11.31 15.29
CA TRP A 169 2.69 -12.04 15.17
C TRP A 169 3.15 -12.68 16.50
N PHE A 170 2.95 -11.98 17.62
CA PHE A 170 3.33 -12.45 18.96
C PHE A 170 2.49 -13.60 19.49
N LYS A 171 1.30 -13.85 18.93
CA LYS A 171 0.51 -15.05 19.27
C LYS A 171 1.22 -16.34 18.89
N GLU A 172 2.10 -16.28 17.89
CA GLU A 172 2.86 -17.44 17.41
C GLU A 172 4.35 -17.34 17.79
N LYS A 173 4.97 -16.15 17.62
CA LYS A 173 6.41 -15.97 17.80
C LYS A 173 6.73 -14.66 18.55
N SER A 174 7.29 -14.76 19.75
CA SER A 174 7.73 -13.64 20.59
C SER A 174 9.09 -13.03 20.16
N VAL A 175 9.30 -12.89 18.86
CA VAL A 175 10.54 -12.39 18.24
C VAL A 175 10.26 -11.30 17.22
N CYS A 176 11.20 -10.39 17.02
CA CYS A 176 11.08 -9.35 16.02
C CYS A 176 11.17 -9.92 14.59
N PRO A 177 10.21 -9.64 13.69
CA PRO A 177 10.27 -10.08 12.29
C PRO A 177 11.53 -9.62 11.52
N ALA A 178 12.14 -8.51 11.93
CA ALA A 178 13.29 -7.93 11.24
C ALA A 178 14.64 -8.49 11.70
N CYS A 179 14.77 -8.93 12.95
CA CYS A 179 16.07 -9.30 13.52
C CYS A 179 16.05 -10.57 14.39
N ASN A 180 14.89 -11.20 14.53
CA ASN A 180 14.67 -12.42 15.30
C ASN A 180 15.06 -12.34 16.79
N ARG A 181 15.23 -11.13 17.34
CA ARG A 181 15.47 -10.90 18.78
C ARG A 181 14.15 -10.81 19.53
N GLY A 182 14.16 -11.21 20.80
CA GLY A 182 12.98 -11.19 21.66
C GLY A 182 12.28 -9.83 21.65
N MET A 183 10.98 -9.84 21.38
CA MET A 183 10.12 -8.66 21.35
C MET A 183 8.80 -9.06 21.99
N LEU A 184 8.39 -8.33 23.03
CA LEU A 184 7.18 -8.62 23.81
C LEU A 184 6.09 -7.61 23.49
N ASP A 185 4.84 -8.05 23.61
CA ASP A 185 3.68 -7.18 23.45
C ASP A 185 3.57 -6.24 24.67
N PRO A 186 3.71 -4.90 24.49
CA PRO A 186 3.55 -3.95 25.58
C PRO A 186 2.11 -3.89 26.13
N THR A 187 1.14 -4.47 25.42
CA THR A 187 -0.27 -4.56 25.84
C THR A 187 -0.50 -5.73 26.80
N GLU A 188 0.28 -6.81 26.70
CA GLU A 188 0.19 -7.94 27.64
C GLU A 188 1.16 -7.82 28.83
N PHE A 189 2.24 -7.06 28.66
CA PHE A 189 3.22 -6.80 29.72
C PHE A 189 3.47 -5.29 29.87
N PRO A 190 2.51 -4.52 30.42
CA PRO A 190 2.77 -3.15 30.79
C PRO A 190 3.91 -3.13 31.82
N SER A 191 4.92 -2.30 31.60
CA SER A 191 5.98 -2.07 32.57
C SER A 191 5.37 -1.67 33.92
N LEU A 192 5.71 -2.41 34.98
CA LEU A 192 5.37 -2.14 36.38
C LEU A 192 5.84 -0.74 36.82
#